data_AF-A0A3B0PGX4-F1
#
_entry.id   AF-A0A3B0PGX4-F1
#
_cell.length_a   1.000
_cell.length_b   1.000
_cell.length_c   1.000
_cell.angle_alpha   90.00
_cell.angle_beta   90.00
_cell.angle_gamma   90.00
#
_symmetry.space_group_name_H-M   'P 1'
#
loop_
_entity.id
_entity.type
_entity.pdbx_description
1 polymer ?
#
loop_
_entity_poly.entity_id
_entity_poly.type
_entity_poly.pdbx_seq_one_letter_code
_entity_poly.pdbx_strand_id
1 'polypeptide(L)'
;MDHFDQIFNLIIKIRNFKQSFDLKNKDTLDLLYKNEVSYIKDLTKYLKTENVNLIKISDQKLNDLFLIATEDNEFYVVYTQDKTKIVDKLVVEIAKLEKEVERSSNIVNNENFKKKAPKEKYEAELKKLSNYQEELKLKQDKLNSLK
;
A
#
# COMPACT_ATOMS: atom_id res chain seq x y z
N MET A 1 -17.10 -24.94 -7.96
CA MET A 1 -16.32 -24.65 -6.75
C MET A 1 -17.25 -24.72 -5.55
N ASP A 2 -16.83 -25.25 -4.40
CA ASP A 2 -17.67 -25.28 -3.19
C ASP A 2 -17.91 -23.85 -2.65
N HIS A 3 -19.02 -23.61 -1.97
CA HIS A 3 -19.34 -22.31 -1.38
C HIS A 3 -18.31 -21.88 -0.34
N PHE A 4 -17.74 -22.84 0.40
CA PHE A 4 -16.66 -22.56 1.33
C PHE A 4 -15.41 -22.05 0.61
N ASP A 5 -15.01 -22.71 -0.48
CA ASP A 5 -13.83 -22.31 -1.27
C ASP A 5 -14.00 -20.90 -1.86
N GLN A 6 -15.21 -20.57 -2.35
CA GLN A 6 -15.53 -19.24 -2.87
C GLN A 6 -15.39 -18.16 -1.79
N ILE A 7 -15.90 -18.42 -0.58
CA ILE A 7 -15.77 -17.50 0.56
C ILE A 7 -14.29 -17.36 0.95
N PHE A 8 -13.58 -18.47 1.10
CA PHE A 8 -12.17 -18.48 1.50
C PHE A 8 -11.30 -17.69 0.52
N ASN A 9 -11.50 -17.90 -0.78
CA ASN A 9 -10.79 -17.18 -1.84
C ASN A 9 -11.08 -15.68 -1.82
N LEU A 10 -12.34 -15.28 -1.58
CA LEU A 10 -12.70 -13.87 -1.44
C LEU A 10 -12.02 -13.23 -0.22
N ILE A 11 -12.00 -13.93 0.92
CA ILE A 11 -11.34 -13.46 2.15
C ILE A 11 -9.83 -13.26 1.92
N ILE A 12 -9.16 -14.19 1.23
CA ILE A 12 -7.74 -14.02 0.86
C ILE A 12 -7.56 -12.76 0.02
N LYS A 13 -8.40 -12.56 -1.00
CA LYS A 13 -8.31 -11.38 -1.87
C LYS A 13 -8.54 -10.07 -1.10
N ILE A 14 -9.48 -10.04 -0.16
CA ILE A 14 -9.71 -8.89 0.74
C ILE A 14 -8.49 -8.61 1.61
N ARG A 15 -7.88 -9.64 2.21
CA ARG A 15 -6.68 -9.47 3.04
C ARG A 15 -5.49 -8.95 2.23
N ASN A 16 -5.29 -9.48 1.02
CA ASN A 16 -4.25 -9.01 0.10
C ASN A 16 -4.49 -7.56 -0.34
N PHE A 17 -5.75 -7.19 -0.59
CA PHE A 17 -6.13 -5.80 -0.83
C PHE A 17 -5.75 -4.93 0.36
N LYS A 18 -6.17 -5.29 1.59
CA LYS A 18 -5.82 -4.54 2.79
C LYS A 18 -4.31 -4.35 2.94
N GLN A 19 -3.52 -5.41 2.77
CA GLN A 19 -2.05 -5.33 2.82
C GLN A 19 -1.47 -4.38 1.76
N SER A 20 -1.98 -4.43 0.53
CA SER A 20 -1.50 -3.61 -0.58
C SER A 20 -1.77 -2.12 -0.38
N PHE A 21 -2.76 -1.78 0.45
CA PHE A 21 -3.16 -0.42 0.79
C PHE A 21 -2.78 0.01 2.21
N ASP A 22 -1.94 -0.77 2.90
CA ASP A 22 -1.50 -0.55 4.30
C ASP A 22 -2.66 -0.40 5.30
N LEU A 23 -3.73 -1.16 5.04
CA LEU A 23 -4.87 -1.30 5.92
C LEU A 23 -4.63 -2.43 6.91
N LYS A 24 -4.91 -2.15 8.18
CA LYS A 24 -4.89 -3.14 9.26
C LYS A 24 -6.19 -3.94 9.22
N ASN A 25 -6.17 -5.15 9.79
CA ASN A 25 -7.39 -5.97 9.90
C ASN A 25 -8.53 -5.26 10.64
N LYS A 26 -8.21 -4.35 11.57
CA LYS A 26 -9.17 -3.52 12.30
C LYS A 26 -9.80 -2.40 11.47
N ASP A 27 -9.20 -2.04 10.34
CA ASP A 27 -9.71 -0.97 9.49
C ASP A 27 -10.93 -1.50 8.74
N THR A 28 -12.02 -0.74 8.78
CA THR A 28 -13.29 -1.10 8.15
C THR A 28 -13.23 -0.93 6.63
N LEU A 29 -13.86 -1.87 5.92
CA LEU A 29 -13.94 -1.85 4.46
C LEU A 29 -15.37 -2.11 4.01
N ASP A 30 -15.81 -1.43 2.96
CA ASP A 30 -17.10 -1.71 2.34
C ASP A 30 -16.90 -2.53 1.06
N LEU A 31 -17.50 -3.72 1.05
CA LEU A 31 -17.54 -4.63 -0.08
C LEU A 31 -18.92 -4.58 -0.72
N LEU A 32 -18.97 -4.20 -1.99
CA LEU A 32 -20.17 -4.06 -2.77
C LEU A 32 -20.39 -5.27 -3.66
N TYR A 33 -21.64 -5.64 -3.88
CA TYR A 33 -22.02 -6.71 -4.81
C TYR A 33 -23.30 -6.37 -5.57
N LYS A 34 -23.39 -6.83 -6.82
CA LYS A 34 -24.53 -6.57 -7.72
C LYS A 34 -25.47 -7.76 -7.86
N ASN A 35 -24.88 -8.92 -8.14
CA ASN A 35 -25.64 -10.14 -8.47
C ASN A 35 -26.16 -10.85 -7.23
N GLU A 36 -27.13 -11.75 -7.39
CA GLU A 36 -27.52 -12.65 -6.31
C GLU A 36 -26.39 -13.63 -5.99
N VAL A 37 -25.97 -13.65 -4.73
CA VAL A 37 -24.91 -14.54 -4.23
C VAL A 37 -25.58 -15.61 -3.37
N SER A 38 -25.59 -16.86 -3.83
CA SER A 38 -26.31 -17.96 -3.14
C SER A 38 -25.84 -18.19 -1.69
N TYR A 39 -24.58 -17.89 -1.39
CA TYR A 39 -23.94 -18.08 -0.09
C TYR A 39 -23.79 -16.78 0.73
N ILE A 40 -24.56 -15.73 0.41
CA ILE A 40 -24.45 -14.40 1.04
C ILE A 40 -24.56 -14.44 2.57
N LYS A 41 -25.40 -15.33 3.11
CA LYS A 41 -25.65 -15.46 4.56
C LYS A 41 -24.40 -15.94 5.30
N ASP A 42 -23.69 -16.92 4.73
CA ASP A 42 -22.47 -17.44 5.33
C ASP A 42 -21.32 -16.48 5.09
N LEU A 43 -21.21 -15.91 3.89
CA LEU A 43 -20.23 -14.87 3.58
C LEU A 43 -20.27 -13.71 4.60
N THR A 44 -21.47 -13.22 4.94
CA THR A 44 -21.65 -12.12 5.90
C THR A 44 -21.05 -12.44 7.28
N LYS A 45 -21.07 -13.71 7.71
CA LYS A 45 -20.47 -14.12 8.99
C LYS A 45 -18.95 -14.01 8.96
N TYR A 46 -18.32 -14.46 7.87
CA TYR A 46 -16.87 -14.40 7.70
C TYR A 46 -16.37 -12.97 7.44
N LEU A 47 -17.13 -12.15 6.73
CA LEU A 47 -16.75 -10.74 6.51
C LEU A 47 -16.73 -9.92 7.81
N LYS A 48 -17.60 -10.24 8.78
CA LYS A 48 -17.57 -9.60 10.10
C LYS A 48 -16.25 -9.80 10.83
N THR A 49 -15.62 -10.97 10.72
CA THR A 49 -14.32 -11.22 11.37
C THR A 49 -13.19 -10.41 10.72
N GLU A 50 -13.37 -10.01 9.47
CA GLU A 50 -12.42 -9.18 8.72
C GLU A 50 -12.72 -7.67 8.83
N ASN A 51 -13.71 -7.25 9.64
CA ASN A 51 -14.23 -5.86 9.67
C ASN A 51 -14.63 -5.35 8.27
N VAL A 52 -15.37 -6.18 7.52
CA VAL A 52 -15.88 -5.83 6.20
C VAL A 52 -17.40 -5.76 6.23
N ASN A 53 -17.94 -4.63 5.80
CA ASN A 53 -19.37 -4.46 5.57
C ASN A 53 -19.71 -4.95 4.16
N LEU A 54 -20.84 -5.62 4.02
CA LEU A 54 -21.33 -6.12 2.74
C LEU A 54 -22.55 -5.31 2.32
N ILE A 55 -22.49 -4.69 1.14
CA ILE A 55 -23.50 -3.75 0.65
C ILE A 55 -24.00 -4.19 -0.73
N LYS A 56 -25.31 -4.42 -0.86
CA LYS A 56 -25.93 -4.67 -2.16
C LYS A 56 -26.09 -3.34 -2.90
N ILE A 57 -25.64 -3.28 -4.14
CA ILE A 57 -25.78 -2.09 -4.99
C ILE A 57 -26.62 -2.41 -6.23
N SER A 58 -27.35 -1.40 -6.73
CA SER A 58 -27.93 -1.39 -8.08
C SER A 58 -26.95 -0.79 -9.09
N ASP A 59 -27.30 -0.70 -10.38
CA ASP A 59 -26.46 -0.20 -11.50
C ASP A 59 -26.05 1.30 -11.42
N GLN A 60 -25.73 1.79 -10.23
CA GLN A 60 -25.13 3.10 -10.05
C GLN A 60 -23.69 3.10 -10.54
N LYS A 61 -23.36 4.17 -11.27
CA LYS A 61 -22.01 4.48 -11.72
C LYS A 61 -21.19 4.85 -10.48
N LEU A 62 -20.39 3.91 -10.01
CA LEU A 62 -19.51 4.10 -8.88
C LEU A 62 -18.12 4.44 -9.42
N ASN A 63 -17.65 5.64 -9.12
CA ASN A 63 -16.30 6.07 -9.46
C ASN A 63 -15.31 5.50 -8.42
N ASP A 64 -14.07 5.25 -8.85
CA ASP A 64 -12.95 4.85 -7.98
C ASP A 64 -13.16 3.54 -7.19
N LEU A 65 -13.77 2.53 -7.83
CA LEU A 65 -13.89 1.19 -7.27
C LEU A 65 -12.73 0.28 -7.67
N PHE A 66 -12.32 -0.59 -6.73
CA PHE A 66 -11.44 -1.71 -7.03
C PHE A 66 -12.25 -2.99 -7.21
N LEU A 67 -12.09 -3.66 -8.35
CA LEU A 67 -12.74 -4.94 -8.61
C LEU A 67 -11.98 -6.06 -7.88
N ILE A 68 -12.68 -6.79 -7.03
CA ILE A 68 -12.30 -8.09 -6.49
C ILE A 68 -13.23 -9.14 -7.14
N ALA A 69 -12.82 -9.65 -8.30
CA ALA A 69 -13.57 -10.69 -8.99
C ALA A 69 -13.31 -12.07 -8.38
N THR A 70 -14.35 -12.87 -8.19
CA THR A 70 -14.27 -14.34 -8.10
C THR A 70 -14.76 -14.97 -9.41
N GLU A 71 -14.71 -16.30 -9.54
CA GLU A 71 -15.11 -16.99 -10.78
C GLU A 71 -16.57 -16.72 -11.18
N ASP A 72 -17.46 -16.58 -10.18
CA ASP A 72 -18.91 -16.49 -10.39
C ASP A 72 -19.52 -15.15 -9.96
N ASN A 73 -18.78 -14.34 -9.21
CA ASN A 73 -19.29 -13.10 -8.63
C ASN A 73 -18.28 -11.95 -8.71
N GLU A 74 -18.78 -10.76 -9.01
CA GLU A 74 -18.00 -9.54 -8.94
C GLU A 74 -18.28 -8.81 -7.63
N PHE A 75 -17.23 -8.63 -6.84
CA PHE A 75 -17.26 -7.77 -5.67
C PHE A 75 -16.44 -6.53 -5.94
N TYR A 76 -16.88 -5.40 -5.40
CA TYR A 76 -16.19 -4.13 -5.57
C TYR A 76 -15.85 -3.56 -4.21
N VAL A 77 -14.65 -3.03 -4.06
CA VAL A 77 -14.24 -2.37 -2.82
C VAL A 77 -14.33 -0.87 -2.99
N VAL A 78 -15.06 -0.23 -2.07
CA VAL A 78 -14.98 1.22 -1.87
C VAL A 78 -13.79 1.48 -0.97
N TYR A 79 -12.74 2.05 -1.54
CA TYR A 79 -11.61 2.51 -0.76
C TYR A 79 -11.18 3.89 -1.23
N THR A 80 -11.59 4.89 -0.46
CA THR A 80 -11.02 6.22 -0.58
C THR A 80 -9.75 6.25 0.25
N GLN A 81 -8.62 6.10 -0.43
CA GLN A 81 -7.32 6.27 0.22
C GLN A 81 -7.26 7.71 0.73
N ASP A 82 -7.15 7.87 2.06
CA ASP A 82 -7.08 9.19 2.67
C ASP A 82 -5.77 9.85 2.24
N LYS A 83 -5.85 10.67 1.19
CA LYS A 83 -4.70 11.35 0.58
C LYS A 83 -3.90 12.11 1.63
N THR A 84 -4.55 12.64 2.68
CA THR A 84 -3.88 13.36 3.76
C THR A 84 -2.93 12.46 4.53
N LYS A 85 -3.36 11.24 4.90
CA LYS A 85 -2.51 10.26 5.60
C LYS A 85 -1.34 9.77 4.74
N ILE A 86 -1.53 9.63 3.43
CA ILE A 86 -0.44 9.25 2.52
C ILE A 86 0.58 10.38 2.45
N VAL A 87 0.12 11.62 2.30
CA VAL A 87 0.96 12.81 2.29
C VAL A 87 1.75 12.92 3.59
N ASP A 88 1.10 12.76 4.74
CA ASP A 88 1.76 12.83 6.04
C ASP A 88 2.86 11.76 6.20
N LYS A 89 2.57 10.52 5.81
CA LYS A 89 3.58 9.43 5.82
C LYS A 89 4.77 9.76 4.91
N LEU A 90 4.49 10.19 3.67
CA LEU A 90 5.54 10.55 2.72
C LEU A 90 6.40 11.70 3.23
N VAL A 91 5.80 12.74 3.84
CA VAL A 91 6.53 13.87 4.43
C VAL A 91 7.48 13.39 5.53
N VAL A 92 7.01 12.51 6.43
CA VAL A 92 7.86 11.96 7.51
C VAL A 92 8.99 11.10 6.95
N GLU A 93 8.73 10.28 5.94
CA GLU A 93 9.74 9.44 5.30
C GLU A 93 10.79 10.27 4.56
N ILE A 94 10.35 11.26 3.78
CA ILE A 94 11.23 12.21 3.08
C ILE A 94 12.15 12.90 4.09
N ALA A 95 11.61 13.44 5.19
CA ALA A 95 12.41 14.13 6.20
C ALA A 95 13.47 13.22 6.87
N LYS A 96 13.20 11.92 7.03
CA LYS A 96 14.20 10.96 7.52
C LYS A 96 15.27 10.69 6.48
N LEU A 97 14.86 10.51 5.23
CA LEU A 97 15.76 10.17 4.14
C LEU A 97 16.67 11.35 3.76
N GLU A 98 16.19 12.59 3.85
CA GLU A 98 17.00 13.82 3.72
C GLU A 98 18.15 13.85 4.73
N LYS A 99 17.90 13.47 5.99
CA LYS A 99 18.95 13.36 7.02
C LYS A 99 19.98 12.27 6.69
N GLU A 100 19.54 11.15 6.13
CA GLU A 100 20.46 10.09 5.70
C GLU A 100 21.30 10.52 4.48
N VAL A 101 20.71 11.23 3.53
CA VAL A 101 21.44 11.85 2.40
C VAL A 101 22.46 12.85 2.92
N GLU A 102 22.09 13.73 3.85
CA GLU A 102 23.00 14.70 4.47
C GLU A 102 24.16 13.98 5.18
N ARG A 103 23.85 12.98 6.00
CA ARG A 103 24.85 12.19 6.73
C ARG A 103 25.82 11.48 5.79
N SER A 104 25.32 10.77 4.79
CA SER A 104 26.15 10.07 3.80
C SER A 104 26.95 11.05 2.93
N SER A 105 26.36 12.19 2.55
CA SER A 105 27.04 13.27 1.84
C SER A 105 28.23 13.80 2.64
N ASN A 106 28.04 14.05 3.95
CA ASN A 106 29.11 14.48 4.84
C ASN A 106 30.24 13.46 4.96
N ILE A 107 29.93 12.15 4.96
CA ILE A 107 30.94 11.09 4.98
C ILE A 107 31.76 11.09 3.69
N VAL A 108 31.11 11.05 2.53
CA VAL A 108 31.82 10.96 1.25
C VAL A 108 32.58 12.25 0.93
N ASN A 109 32.11 13.41 1.39
CA ASN A 109 32.77 14.70 1.19
C ASN A 109 33.88 14.99 2.20
N ASN A 110 33.99 14.20 3.28
CA ASN A 110 35.03 14.36 4.27
C ASN A 110 36.42 14.02 3.66
N GLU A 111 37.30 15.02 3.59
CA GLU A 111 38.63 14.89 3.01
C GLU A 111 39.50 13.83 3.71
N ASN A 112 39.37 13.64 5.02
CA ASN A 112 40.08 12.57 5.73
C ASN A 112 39.53 11.19 5.35
N PHE A 113 38.21 11.08 5.15
CA PHE A 113 37.59 9.82 4.71
C PHE A 113 38.03 9.47 3.29
N LYS A 114 37.95 10.41 2.34
CA LYS A 114 38.42 10.22 0.96
C LYS A 114 39.86 9.73 0.87
N LYS A 115 40.75 10.28 1.71
CA LYS A 115 42.19 9.98 1.67
C LYS A 115 42.57 8.70 2.41
N LYS A 116 41.84 8.33 3.47
CA LYS A 116 42.23 7.22 4.38
C LYS A 116 41.35 5.98 4.26
N ALA A 117 40.16 6.08 3.70
CA ALA A 117 39.27 4.93 3.56
C ALA A 117 39.82 3.96 2.50
N PRO A 118 39.74 2.64 2.74
CA PRO A 118 39.93 1.65 1.70
C PRO A 118 38.99 1.91 0.53
N LYS A 119 39.45 1.65 -0.70
CA LYS A 119 38.69 1.88 -1.93
C LYS A 119 37.29 1.27 -1.88
N GLU A 120 37.19 0.01 -1.47
CA GLU A 120 35.92 -0.71 -1.33
C GLU A 120 34.93 -0.01 -0.39
N LYS A 121 35.43 0.51 0.74
CA LYS A 121 34.60 1.22 1.72
C LYS A 121 34.13 2.56 1.18
N TYR A 122 34.99 3.28 0.45
CA TYR A 122 34.62 4.55 -0.17
C TYR A 122 33.56 4.36 -1.26
N GLU A 123 33.72 3.35 -2.11
CA GLU A 123 32.73 2.98 -3.13
C GLU A 123 31.40 2.54 -2.52
N ALA A 124 31.43 1.80 -1.41
CA ALA A 124 30.21 1.41 -0.68
C ALA A 124 29.44 2.63 -0.14
N GLU A 125 30.12 3.64 0.43
CA GLU A 125 29.46 4.86 0.90
C GLU A 125 28.93 5.73 -0.26
N LEU A 126 29.64 5.79 -1.40
CA LEU A 126 29.14 6.46 -2.60
C LEU A 126 27.86 5.80 -3.13
N LYS A 127 27.86 4.46 -3.22
CA LYS A 127 26.68 3.71 -3.65
C LYS A 127 25.51 3.92 -2.69
N LYS A 128 25.78 3.91 -1.39
CA LYS A 128 24.77 4.16 -0.35
C LYS A 128 24.15 5.55 -0.50
N LEU A 129 24.97 6.59 -0.73
CA LEU A 129 24.48 7.94 -1.01
C LEU A 129 23.60 7.99 -2.27
N SER A 130 24.06 7.37 -3.37
CA SER A 130 23.28 7.31 -4.62
C SER A 130 21.91 6.68 -4.40
N ASN A 131 21.86 5.54 -3.71
CA ASN A 131 20.61 4.84 -3.41
C ASN A 131 19.64 5.72 -2.60
N TYR A 132 20.13 6.42 -1.58
CA TYR A 132 19.28 7.32 -0.80
C TYR A 132 18.78 8.52 -1.62
N GLN A 133 19.61 9.06 -2.51
CA GLN A 133 19.21 10.16 -3.39
C GLN A 133 18.14 9.71 -4.41
N GLU A 134 18.28 8.51 -4.98
CA GLU A 134 17.28 7.93 -5.88
C GLU A 134 15.96 7.68 -5.17
N GLU A 135 16.00 7.06 -3.99
CA GLU A 135 14.80 6.81 -3.19
C GLU A 135 14.10 8.12 -2.78
N LEU A 136 14.89 9.16 -2.43
CA LEU A 136 14.37 10.47 -2.04
C LEU A 136 13.63 11.12 -3.19
N LYS A 137 14.23 11.08 -4.39
CA LYS A 137 13.61 11.62 -5.59
C LYS A 137 12.28 10.92 -5.89
N LEU A 138 12.25 9.58 -5.85
CA LEU A 138 11.02 8.82 -6.10
C LEU A 138 9.90 9.19 -5.12
N LYS A 139 10.23 9.35 -3.84
CA LYS A 139 9.23 9.74 -2.82
C LYS A 139 8.77 11.18 -2.99
N GLN A 140 9.66 12.11 -3.34
CA GLN A 140 9.32 13.50 -3.63
C GLN A 140 8.42 13.62 -4.88
N ASP A 141 8.76 12.90 -5.95
CA ASP A 141 7.94 12.84 -7.17
C ASP A 141 6.55 12.28 -6.86
N LYS A 142 6.48 11.21 -6.05
CA LYS A 142 5.20 10.65 -5.61
C LYS A 142 4.40 11.66 -4.79
N LEU A 143 5.02 12.37 -3.85
CA LEU A 143 4.36 13.40 -3.06
C LEU A 143 3.82 14.53 -3.94
N ASN A 144 4.58 14.96 -4.95
CA ASN A 144 4.15 16.00 -5.88
C ASN A 144 2.99 15.54 -6.78
N SER A 145 2.95 14.26 -7.16
CA SER A 145 1.81 13.70 -7.93
C SER A 145 0.49 13.61 -7.14
N LEU A 146 0.55 13.79 -5.81
CA LEU A 146 -0.60 13.70 -4.91
C LEU A 146 -1.12 15.06 -4.44
N LYS A 147 -0.39 16.16 -4.72
CA LYS A 147 -0.81 17.54 -4.47
C LYS A 147 -1.67 18.06 -5.60
#